data_AF-A0A350I4A1-F1
#
_entry.id   AF-A0A350I4A1-F1
#
_cell.length_a   1.000
_cell.length_b   1.000
_cell.length_c   1.000
_cell.angle_alpha   90.00
_cell.angle_beta   90.00
_cell.angle_gamma   90.00
#
_symmetry.space_group_name_H-M   'P 1'
#
loop_
_entity.id
_entity.type
_entity.pdbx_description
1 polymer ?
#
loop_
_entity_poly.entity_id
_entity_poly.type
_entity_poly.pdbx_seq_one_letter_code
_entity_poly.pdbx_strand_id
1 'polypeptide(L)'
;MSSENGYEDWHVPLSSREITLGQAYDQLKSFGLEQGDVPLIIQMVENPRFDLPGFDIFHGSTDLEKHDFIHILLGRGVLLKDEAFVIGFTMGSSNRVTSAEEKLFSILTKYFYPKAYRFTDEDIHIFKDAVRLGFISDCTPLAEVDYSKYLDWPLEKIREDIGIEVDLLKAYYGIEARRYPTHKECNRNLVGF
;
A
#
# COMPACT_ATOMS: atom_id res chain seq x y z
N MET A 1 -11.87 23.73 19.16
CA MET A 1 -12.47 22.54 18.50
C MET A 1 -11.36 21.97 17.65
N SER A 2 -10.54 21.12 18.25
CA SER A 2 -9.35 20.54 17.62
C SER A 2 -9.62 19.05 17.51
N SER A 3 -10.17 18.61 16.39
CA SER A 3 -10.09 17.19 16.04
C SER A 3 -8.71 16.99 15.42
N GLU A 4 -7.72 16.77 16.29
CA GLU A 4 -6.44 16.16 15.91
C GLU A 4 -6.74 14.74 15.46
N ASN A 5 -7.15 14.58 14.20
CA ASN A 5 -7.31 13.27 13.60
C ASN A 5 -5.92 12.65 13.48
N GLY A 6 -5.72 11.47 14.08
CA GLY A 6 -4.46 10.73 14.01
C GLY A 6 -4.20 10.15 12.61
N TYR A 7 -3.04 9.51 12.44
CA TYR A 7 -2.65 8.85 11.18
C TYR A 7 -3.68 7.81 10.68
N GLU A 8 -4.47 7.23 11.59
CA GLU A 8 -5.55 6.27 11.30
C GLU A 8 -6.62 6.84 10.34
N ASP A 9 -6.79 8.16 10.37
CA ASP A 9 -7.75 8.87 9.52
C ASP A 9 -7.12 9.38 8.23
N TRP A 10 -5.79 9.38 8.15
CA TRP A 10 -5.07 9.86 7.00
C TRP A 10 -5.18 8.89 5.81
N HIS A 11 -5.44 9.47 4.65
CA HIS A 11 -5.21 8.90 3.34
C HIS A 11 -5.39 10.01 2.31
N VAL A 12 -4.83 9.80 1.12
CA VAL A 12 -5.20 10.59 -0.05
C VAL A 12 -6.18 9.76 -0.88
N PRO A 13 -7.45 10.18 -1.05
CA PRO A 13 -8.44 9.42 -1.79
C PRO A 13 -7.98 9.11 -3.23
N LEU A 14 -8.40 7.96 -3.76
CA LEU A 14 -8.15 7.61 -5.17
C LEU A 14 -8.71 8.66 -6.15
N SER A 15 -9.76 9.40 -5.75
CA SER A 15 -10.36 10.49 -6.52
C SER A 15 -9.54 11.78 -6.54
N SER A 16 -8.49 11.90 -5.71
CA SER A 16 -7.60 13.07 -5.71
C SER A 16 -6.70 13.06 -6.96
N ARG A 17 -6.85 14.09 -7.79
CA ARG A 17 -6.15 14.21 -9.09
C ARG A 17 -5.03 15.24 -9.09
N GLU A 18 -5.33 16.43 -8.57
CA GLU A 18 -4.50 17.65 -8.73
C GLU A 18 -3.41 17.81 -7.68
N ILE A 19 -3.56 17.20 -6.51
CA ILE A 19 -2.50 17.24 -5.48
C ILE A 19 -1.24 16.60 -6.06
N THR A 20 -0.07 17.18 -5.77
CA THR A 20 1.19 16.58 -6.21
C THR A 20 1.63 15.46 -5.28
N LEU A 21 2.48 14.55 -5.77
CA LEU A 21 3.05 13.48 -4.94
C LEU A 21 3.80 14.03 -3.73
N GLY A 22 4.61 15.09 -3.92
CA GLY A 22 5.34 15.74 -2.84
C GLY A 22 4.41 16.36 -1.79
N GLN A 23 3.34 17.03 -2.21
CA GLN A 23 2.35 17.59 -1.29
C GLN A 23 1.64 16.50 -0.47
N ALA A 24 1.23 15.41 -1.12
CA ALA A 24 0.62 14.26 -0.45
C ALA A 24 1.59 13.60 0.54
N TYR A 25 2.86 13.49 0.18
CA TYR A 25 3.89 12.91 1.04
C TYR A 25 4.23 13.80 2.24
N ASP A 26 4.28 15.12 2.04
CA ASP A 26 4.48 16.06 3.15
C ASP A 26 3.29 16.06 4.11
N GLN A 27 2.06 15.85 3.61
CA GLN A 27 0.90 15.60 4.48
C GLN A 27 1.12 14.37 5.35
N LEU A 28 1.53 13.23 4.77
CA LEU A 28 1.81 12.01 5.53
C LEU A 28 2.85 12.25 6.62
N LYS A 29 3.98 12.87 6.27
CA LYS A 29 5.07 13.19 7.21
C LYS A 29 4.61 14.12 8.33
N SER A 30 3.64 14.99 8.09
CA SER A 30 3.11 15.91 9.10
C SER A 30 2.36 15.22 10.24
N PHE A 31 1.87 13.98 10.05
CA PHE A 31 1.29 13.17 11.13
C PHE A 31 2.33 12.60 12.08
N GLY A 32 3.62 12.82 11.81
CA GLY A 32 4.70 12.43 12.71
C GLY A 32 4.69 10.93 12.98
N LEU A 33 4.46 10.12 11.94
CA LEU A 33 4.72 8.69 12.00
C LEU A 33 6.21 8.53 12.33
N GLU A 34 6.53 8.49 13.62
CA GLU A 34 7.85 8.06 14.07
C GLU A 34 8.05 6.67 13.46
N GLN A 35 9.28 6.31 13.14
CA GLN A 35 9.64 4.98 12.60
C GLN A 35 9.19 3.80 13.51
N GLY A 36 8.52 4.05 14.64
CA GLY A 36 7.83 3.06 15.46
C GLY A 36 6.36 2.81 15.12
N ASP A 37 5.71 3.62 14.27
CA ASP A 37 4.24 3.61 14.05
C ASP A 37 3.79 3.06 12.69
N VAL A 38 4.70 2.76 11.75
CA VAL A 38 4.44 1.85 10.60
C VAL A 38 5.27 0.58 10.74
N PRO A 39 4.85 -0.36 11.59
CA PRO A 39 5.82 -1.29 12.18
C PRO A 39 5.95 -2.57 11.37
N LEU A 40 5.05 -2.77 10.41
CA LEU A 40 5.06 -3.91 9.50
C LEU A 40 6.20 -3.79 8.46
N ILE A 41 6.28 -2.64 7.77
CA ILE A 41 7.29 -2.42 6.74
C ILE A 41 8.69 -2.26 7.33
N ILE A 42 8.81 -1.58 8.47
CA ILE A 42 10.09 -1.38 9.15
C ILE A 42 10.65 -2.72 9.62
N GLN A 43 9.81 -3.63 10.11
CA GLN A 43 10.25 -4.99 10.42
C GLN A 43 10.63 -5.82 9.19
N MET A 44 10.03 -5.57 8.02
CA MET A 44 10.44 -6.22 6.77
C MET A 44 11.82 -5.73 6.34
N VAL A 45 12.01 -4.42 6.33
CA VAL A 45 13.25 -3.74 5.94
C VAL A 45 14.41 -4.08 6.89
N GLU A 46 14.17 -4.11 8.20
CA GLU A 46 15.23 -4.27 9.19
C GLU A 46 15.59 -5.74 9.50
N ASN A 47 14.77 -6.71 9.08
CA ASN A 47 15.03 -8.11 9.39
C ASN A 47 15.44 -8.89 8.12
N PRO A 48 16.75 -9.19 7.95
CA PRO A 48 17.28 -9.91 6.78
C PRO A 48 16.79 -11.36 6.64
N ARG A 49 16.00 -11.88 7.59
CA ARG A 49 15.27 -13.16 7.39
C ARG A 49 14.08 -13.02 6.45
N PHE A 50 13.66 -11.80 6.15
CA PHE A 50 12.59 -11.49 5.21
C PHE A 50 13.12 -11.06 3.84
N ASP A 51 14.45 -10.97 3.66
CA ASP A 51 15.09 -11.01 2.34
C ASP A 51 14.89 -12.42 1.78
N LEU A 52 13.76 -12.57 1.08
CA LEU A 52 13.44 -13.83 0.42
C LEU A 52 14.43 -14.02 -0.75
N PRO A 53 15.01 -15.22 -0.92
CA PRO A 53 15.94 -15.46 -2.02
C PRO A 53 15.27 -15.18 -3.38
N GLY A 54 15.67 -14.11 -4.06
CA GLY A 54 15.10 -13.66 -5.33
C GLY A 54 14.10 -12.50 -5.25
N PHE A 55 13.78 -12.00 -4.05
CA PHE A 55 12.89 -10.88 -3.80
C PHE A 55 13.54 -9.90 -2.83
N ASP A 56 14.17 -8.86 -3.38
CA ASP A 56 14.80 -7.77 -2.65
C ASP A 56 13.81 -6.59 -2.61
N ILE A 57 12.83 -6.66 -1.70
CA ILE A 57 11.61 -5.83 -1.80
C ILE A 57 11.84 -4.42 -1.22
N PHE A 58 12.64 -4.26 -0.16
CA PHE A 58 12.84 -2.97 0.50
C PHE A 58 14.24 -2.77 1.15
N HIS A 59 15.13 -2.07 0.46
CA HIS A 59 16.41 -1.51 0.89
C HIS A 59 16.26 -0.18 1.67
N GLY A 60 16.13 -0.26 3.00
CA GLY A 60 16.34 0.88 3.91
C GLY A 60 15.40 2.09 3.72
N SER A 61 15.83 3.26 4.21
CA SER A 61 14.99 4.47 4.31
C SER A 61 14.40 4.96 2.99
N THR A 62 15.09 4.74 1.86
CA THR A 62 14.57 5.10 0.53
C THR A 62 13.40 4.22 0.14
N ASP A 63 13.40 2.96 0.55
CA ASP A 63 12.32 2.04 0.20
C ASP A 63 11.10 2.20 1.12
N LEU A 64 11.27 2.78 2.31
CA LEU A 64 10.16 3.33 3.10
C LEU A 64 9.48 4.51 2.40
N GLU A 65 10.26 5.45 1.85
CA GLU A 65 9.71 6.59 1.10
C GLU A 65 8.96 6.13 -0.16
N LYS A 66 9.49 5.15 -0.90
CA LYS A 66 8.77 4.57 -2.05
C LYS A 66 7.47 3.89 -1.63
N HIS A 67 7.47 3.16 -0.53
CA HIS A 67 6.26 2.53 0.02
C HIS A 67 5.17 3.55 0.32
N ASP A 68 5.53 4.67 0.92
CA ASP A 68 4.62 5.79 1.18
C ASP A 68 4.04 6.39 -0.12
N PHE A 69 4.85 6.49 -1.18
CA PHE A 69 4.35 6.91 -2.49
C PHE A 69 3.35 5.92 -3.09
N ILE A 70 3.58 4.62 -2.90
CA ILE A 70 2.66 3.58 -3.38
C ILE A 70 1.31 3.69 -2.66
N HIS A 71 1.30 3.91 -1.34
CA HIS A 71 0.08 4.20 -0.58
C HIS A 71 -0.69 5.35 -1.21
N ILE A 72 -0.03 6.48 -1.45
CA ILE A 72 -0.64 7.69 -2.05
C ILE A 72 -1.23 7.38 -3.43
N LEU A 73 -0.49 6.67 -4.29
CA LEU A 73 -0.92 6.39 -5.66
C LEU A 73 -2.06 5.38 -5.73
N LEU A 74 -2.07 4.37 -4.86
CA LEU A 74 -3.16 3.41 -4.76
C LEU A 74 -4.38 3.99 -3.99
N GLY A 75 -4.23 5.15 -3.38
CA GLY A 75 -5.28 5.77 -2.57
C GLY A 75 -5.51 5.05 -1.24
N ARG A 76 -4.44 4.50 -0.66
CA ARG A 76 -4.44 3.76 0.60
C ARG A 76 -3.81 4.62 1.71
N GLY A 77 -4.27 4.41 2.94
CA GLY A 77 -3.68 4.93 4.17
C GLY A 77 -2.87 3.83 4.85
N VAL A 78 -2.61 3.92 6.15
CA VAL A 78 -1.57 3.09 6.79
C VAL A 78 -2.10 2.05 7.81
N LEU A 79 -3.38 1.68 7.75
CA LEU A 79 -3.94 0.63 8.62
C LEU A 79 -3.61 -0.77 8.08
N LEU A 80 -3.74 -1.81 8.91
CA LEU A 80 -3.31 -3.18 8.54
C LEU A 80 -3.91 -3.71 7.22
N LYS A 81 -5.18 -3.41 6.93
CA LYS A 81 -5.81 -3.82 5.65
C LYS A 81 -5.24 -3.05 4.46
N ASP A 82 -4.84 -1.80 4.67
CA ASP A 82 -4.19 -1.01 3.64
C ASP A 82 -2.79 -1.49 3.37
N GLU A 83 -2.01 -1.77 4.42
CA GLU A 83 -0.68 -2.38 4.31
C GLU A 83 -0.77 -3.73 3.58
N ALA A 84 -1.75 -4.56 3.95
CA ALA A 84 -2.02 -5.81 3.25
C ALA A 84 -2.27 -5.61 1.75
N PHE A 85 -3.08 -4.59 1.41
CA PHE A 85 -3.35 -4.27 0.02
C PHE A 85 -2.11 -3.74 -0.71
N VAL A 86 -1.40 -2.77 -0.15
CA VAL A 86 -0.23 -2.14 -0.78
C VAL A 86 0.90 -3.14 -1.01
N ILE A 87 1.21 -3.96 0.00
CA ILE A 87 2.24 -4.99 -0.14
C ILE A 87 1.80 -6.02 -1.19
N GLY A 88 0.55 -6.47 -1.14
CA GLY A 88 0.02 -7.43 -2.09
C GLY A 88 0.07 -6.91 -3.54
N PHE A 89 -0.42 -5.69 -3.77
CA PHE A 89 -0.44 -5.09 -5.10
C PHE A 89 0.97 -4.84 -5.63
N THR A 90 1.87 -4.30 -4.81
CA THR A 90 3.28 -4.10 -5.17
C THR A 90 3.94 -5.40 -5.58
N MET A 91 3.78 -6.46 -4.77
CA MET A 91 4.27 -7.78 -5.10
C MET A 91 3.66 -8.27 -6.42
N GLY A 92 2.34 -8.22 -6.59
CA GLY A 92 1.65 -8.63 -7.81
C GLY A 92 2.17 -7.94 -9.07
N SER A 93 2.38 -6.62 -9.01
CA SER A 93 2.83 -5.80 -10.15
C SER A 93 4.25 -6.16 -10.63
N SER A 94 5.06 -6.82 -9.81
CA SER A 94 6.42 -7.22 -10.18
C SER A 94 6.49 -8.39 -11.18
N ASN A 95 5.34 -8.96 -11.57
CA ASN A 95 5.21 -10.06 -12.54
C ASN A 95 6.05 -11.32 -12.21
N ARG A 96 6.59 -11.41 -10.99
CA ARG A 96 7.52 -12.44 -10.53
C ARG A 96 7.01 -13.27 -9.36
N VAL A 97 5.82 -12.96 -8.83
CA VAL A 97 5.31 -13.65 -7.64
C VAL A 97 4.73 -15.01 -8.02
N THR A 98 5.41 -16.05 -7.58
CA THR A 98 4.93 -17.43 -7.62
C THR A 98 3.94 -17.69 -6.49
N SER A 99 3.06 -18.68 -6.65
CA SER A 99 2.13 -19.10 -5.58
C SER A 99 2.84 -19.57 -4.30
N ALA A 100 4.13 -19.92 -4.39
CA ALA A 100 4.93 -20.29 -3.23
C ALA A 100 5.34 -19.06 -2.40
N GLU A 101 5.67 -17.95 -3.05
CA GLU A 101 6.01 -16.68 -2.39
C GLU A 101 4.79 -16.03 -1.75
N GLU A 102 3.62 -16.04 -2.43
CA GLU A 102 2.35 -15.60 -1.84
C GLU A 102 2.04 -16.37 -0.55
N LYS A 103 2.25 -17.69 -0.58
CA LYS A 103 1.99 -18.57 0.57
C LYS A 103 3.00 -18.39 1.68
N LEU A 104 4.28 -18.20 1.36
CA LEU A 104 5.34 -17.93 2.33
C LEU A 104 5.09 -16.59 3.03
N PHE A 105 4.77 -15.54 2.26
CA PHE A 105 4.45 -14.24 2.82
C PHE A 105 3.24 -14.29 3.76
N SER A 106 2.17 -14.99 3.36
CA SER A 106 0.98 -15.21 4.20
C SER A 106 1.30 -15.92 5.52
N ILE A 107 2.26 -16.85 5.51
CA ILE A 107 2.69 -17.57 6.72
C ILE A 107 3.53 -16.66 7.62
N LEU A 108 4.44 -15.88 7.04
CA LEU A 108 5.29 -14.95 7.76
C LEU A 108 4.45 -13.90 8.48
N THR A 109 3.59 -13.18 7.75
CA THR A 109 2.73 -12.11 8.29
C THR A 109 1.75 -12.60 9.36
N LYS A 110 1.24 -13.83 9.24
CA LYS A 110 0.29 -14.38 10.21
C LYS A 110 0.94 -14.87 11.51
N TYR A 111 2.10 -15.54 11.42
CA TYR A 111 2.63 -16.32 12.54
C TYR A 111 3.91 -15.73 13.14
N PHE A 112 4.73 -15.05 12.35
CA PHE A 112 6.06 -14.64 12.75
C PHE A 112 6.18 -13.14 13.11
N TYR A 113 5.20 -12.32 12.73
CA TYR A 113 5.18 -10.91 13.11
C TYR A 113 4.87 -10.73 14.62
N PRO A 114 5.27 -9.62 15.25
CA PRO A 114 4.81 -9.23 16.58
C PRO A 114 3.30 -9.08 16.59
N LYS A 115 2.66 -9.42 17.71
CA LYS A 115 1.20 -9.55 17.81
C LYS A 115 0.42 -8.33 17.31
N ALA A 116 0.95 -7.12 17.50
CA ALA A 116 0.31 -5.88 17.06
C ALA A 116 0.25 -5.72 15.53
N TYR A 117 1.06 -6.45 14.77
CA TYR A 117 1.19 -6.32 13.31
C TYR A 117 0.89 -7.61 12.56
N ARG A 118 0.34 -8.61 13.25
CA ARG A 118 -0.05 -9.86 12.61
C ARG A 118 -1.29 -9.64 11.78
N PHE A 119 -1.21 -10.05 10.53
CA PHE A 119 -2.38 -10.10 9.67
C PHE A 119 -3.39 -11.09 10.22
N THR A 120 -4.63 -10.63 10.29
CA THR A 120 -5.80 -11.47 10.49
C THR A 120 -6.12 -12.25 9.22
N ASP A 121 -7.06 -13.18 9.28
CA ASP A 121 -7.52 -13.90 8.09
C ASP A 121 -8.16 -12.97 7.05
N GLU A 122 -8.74 -11.86 7.48
CA GLU A 122 -9.27 -10.85 6.58
C GLU A 122 -8.18 -10.06 5.87
N ASP A 123 -7.12 -9.69 6.58
CA ASP A 123 -6.00 -8.95 6.01
C ASP A 123 -5.25 -9.82 4.99
N ILE A 124 -5.09 -11.12 5.28
CA ILE A 124 -4.54 -12.09 4.32
C ILE A 124 -5.43 -12.20 3.08
N HIS A 125 -6.76 -12.13 3.22
CA HIS A 125 -7.66 -12.17 2.07
C HIS A 125 -7.47 -10.94 1.17
N ILE A 126 -7.39 -9.75 1.77
CA ILE A 126 -7.12 -8.51 1.05
C ILE A 126 -5.75 -8.56 0.37
N PHE A 127 -4.72 -9.02 1.07
CA PHE A 127 -3.39 -9.23 0.51
C PHE A 127 -3.43 -10.11 -0.75
N LYS A 128 -4.09 -11.27 -0.69
CA LYS A 128 -4.17 -12.19 -1.84
C LYS A 128 -4.96 -11.62 -3.01
N ASP A 129 -6.04 -10.91 -2.73
CA ASP A 129 -6.80 -10.23 -3.77
C ASP A 129 -5.95 -9.14 -4.44
N ALA A 130 -5.19 -8.38 -3.64
CA ALA A 130 -4.28 -7.35 -4.14
C ALA A 130 -3.12 -7.93 -4.97
N VAL A 131 -2.54 -9.08 -4.57
CA VAL A 131 -1.53 -9.78 -5.38
C VAL A 131 -2.08 -10.12 -6.76
N ARG A 132 -3.30 -10.68 -6.82
CA ARG A 132 -3.93 -11.01 -8.11
C ARG A 132 -4.24 -9.76 -8.91
N LEU A 133 -4.69 -8.69 -8.25
CA LEU A 133 -5.01 -7.42 -8.89
C LEU A 133 -3.76 -6.78 -9.51
N GLY A 134 -2.65 -6.75 -8.76
CA GLY A 134 -1.36 -6.26 -9.26
C GLY A 134 -0.81 -7.13 -10.38
N PHE A 135 -1.00 -8.45 -10.33
CA PHE A 135 -0.54 -9.37 -11.37
C PHE A 135 -1.27 -9.19 -12.71
N ILE A 136 -2.55 -8.82 -12.69
CA ILE A 136 -3.33 -8.56 -13.91
C ILE A 136 -3.29 -7.10 -14.36
N SER A 137 -2.71 -6.21 -13.55
CA SER A 137 -2.54 -4.80 -13.88
C SER A 137 -1.39 -4.68 -14.87
N ASP A 138 -1.58 -3.86 -15.91
CA ASP A 138 -0.52 -3.55 -16.89
C ASP A 138 0.42 -2.44 -16.40
N CYS A 139 0.37 -2.07 -15.12
CA CYS A 139 1.23 -1.04 -14.56
C CYS A 139 2.71 -1.44 -14.51
N THR A 140 3.59 -0.44 -14.53
CA THR A 140 5.01 -0.65 -14.26
C THR A 140 5.17 -1.25 -12.85
N PRO A 141 6.04 -2.25 -12.65
CA PRO A 141 6.34 -2.79 -11.32
C PRO A 141 6.60 -1.68 -10.29
N LEU A 142 5.71 -1.54 -9.32
CA LEU A 142 5.70 -0.36 -8.44
C LEU A 142 7.00 -0.22 -7.62
N ALA A 143 7.62 -1.33 -7.25
CA ALA A 143 8.90 -1.34 -6.55
C ALA A 143 10.08 -0.82 -7.40
N GLU A 144 9.98 -0.90 -8.73
CA GLU A 144 11.04 -0.50 -9.67
C GLU A 144 10.88 0.95 -10.17
N VAL A 145 9.78 1.62 -9.82
CA VAL A 145 9.53 3.00 -10.24
C VAL A 145 10.47 3.96 -9.53
N ASP A 146 11.17 4.78 -10.32
CA ASP A 146 11.85 5.97 -9.82
C ASP A 146 10.83 7.08 -9.58
N TYR A 147 10.38 7.25 -8.33
CA TYR A 147 9.38 8.25 -7.96
C TYR A 147 9.94 9.68 -7.84
N SER A 148 11.27 9.83 -7.77
CA SER A 148 11.91 11.14 -7.54
C SER A 148 11.60 12.15 -8.66
N LYS A 149 11.35 11.68 -9.89
CA LYS A 149 10.94 12.49 -11.04
C LYS A 149 9.48 12.98 -10.98
N TYR A 150 8.65 12.46 -10.07
CA TYR A 150 7.22 12.71 -10.02
C TYR A 150 6.77 13.61 -8.86
N LEU A 151 7.67 14.08 -8.00
CA LEU A 151 7.32 14.82 -6.78
C LEU A 151 6.41 16.04 -7.06
N ASP A 152 6.66 16.74 -8.17
CA ASP A 152 5.87 17.91 -8.59
C ASP A 152 4.71 17.58 -9.53
N TRP A 153 4.49 16.30 -9.85
CA TRP A 153 3.43 15.88 -10.77
C TRP A 153 2.12 15.67 -10.02
N PRO A 154 0.97 16.04 -10.63
CA PRO A 154 -0.35 15.66 -10.13
C PRO A 154 -0.51 14.14 -10.08
N LEU A 155 -1.16 13.61 -9.03
CA LEU A 155 -1.34 12.16 -8.86
C LEU A 155 -2.01 11.48 -10.05
N GLU A 156 -3.00 12.11 -10.69
CA GLU A 156 -3.65 11.55 -11.88
C GLU A 156 -2.64 11.27 -12.99
N LYS A 157 -1.77 12.24 -13.27
CA LYS A 157 -0.75 12.14 -14.31
C LYS A 157 0.27 11.05 -14.00
N ILE A 158 0.61 10.84 -12.73
CA ILE A 158 1.54 9.78 -12.31
C ILE A 158 0.89 8.40 -12.48
N ARG A 159 -0.38 8.26 -12.07
CA ARG A 159 -1.13 7.01 -12.25
C ARG A 159 -1.24 6.64 -13.73
N GLU A 160 -1.52 7.60 -14.60
CA GLU A 160 -1.53 7.40 -16.06
C GLU A 160 -0.16 6.99 -16.60
N ASP A 161 0.92 7.67 -16.19
CA ASP A 161 2.27 7.42 -16.70
C ASP A 161 2.84 6.05 -16.27
N ILE A 162 2.53 5.62 -15.04
CA ILE A 162 2.93 4.31 -14.50
C ILE A 162 1.98 3.20 -14.99
N GLY A 163 0.78 3.54 -15.45
CA GLY A 163 -0.23 2.58 -15.92
C GLY A 163 -1.13 2.02 -14.82
N ILE A 164 -1.29 2.71 -13.69
CA ILE A 164 -2.22 2.31 -12.62
C ILE A 164 -3.66 2.51 -13.10
N GLU A 165 -4.39 1.41 -13.31
CA GLU A 165 -5.78 1.48 -13.75
C GLU A 165 -6.72 1.85 -12.60
N VAL A 166 -7.05 3.14 -12.51
CA VAL A 166 -7.96 3.66 -11.48
C VAL A 166 -9.31 2.92 -11.46
N ASP A 167 -9.86 2.55 -12.61
CA ASP A 167 -11.16 1.85 -12.66
C ASP A 167 -11.08 0.40 -12.17
N LEU A 168 -9.94 -0.27 -12.33
CA LEU A 168 -9.68 -1.60 -11.76
C LEU A 168 -9.67 -1.51 -10.22
N LEU A 169 -8.94 -0.53 -9.68
CA LEU A 169 -8.89 -0.26 -8.24
C LEU A 169 -10.28 0.06 -7.68
N LYS A 170 -11.05 0.93 -8.36
CA LYS A 170 -12.43 1.25 -7.97
C LYS A 170 -13.34 0.03 -7.89
N ALA A 171 -13.28 -0.84 -8.90
CA ALA A 171 -14.08 -2.06 -8.94
C ALA A 171 -13.75 -2.97 -7.74
N TYR A 172 -12.46 -3.12 -7.43
CA TYR A 172 -12.02 -3.88 -6.27
C TYR A 172 -12.43 -3.22 -4.94
N TYR A 173 -12.25 -1.91 -4.77
CA TYR A 173 -12.65 -1.19 -3.55
C TYR A 173 -14.16 -1.30 -3.29
N GLY A 174 -14.98 -1.31 -4.34
CA GLY A 174 -16.41 -1.60 -4.23
C GLY A 174 -16.71 -3.01 -3.71
N ILE A 175 -15.93 -4.02 -4.10
CA ILE A 175 -16.05 -5.41 -3.60
C ILE A 175 -15.58 -5.50 -2.15
N GLU A 176 -14.42 -4.92 -1.85
CA GLU A 176 -13.81 -4.90 -0.51
C GLU A 176 -14.76 -4.27 0.52
N ALA A 177 -15.33 -3.10 0.21
CA ALA A 177 -16.27 -2.40 1.07
C ALA A 177 -17.51 -3.23 1.41
N ARG A 178 -18.06 -3.97 0.43
CA ARG A 178 -19.20 -4.88 0.67
C ARG A 178 -18.83 -6.05 1.56
N ARG A 179 -17.58 -6.52 1.48
CA ARG A 179 -17.07 -7.63 2.30
C ARG A 179 -16.79 -7.18 3.73
N TYR A 180 -16.31 -5.95 3.90
CA TYR A 180 -15.89 -5.38 5.19
C TYR A 180 -16.58 -4.03 5.48
N PRO A 181 -17.92 -3.99 5.61
CA PRO A 181 -18.69 -2.75 5.70
C PRO A 181 -18.46 -1.97 7.01
N THR A 182 -17.92 -2.62 8.04
CA THR A 182 -17.64 -2.00 9.35
C THR A 182 -16.23 -1.43 9.46
N HIS A 183 -15.36 -1.66 8.46
CA HIS A 183 -13.97 -1.23 8.45
C HIS A 183 -13.82 0.07 7.68
N LYS A 184 -13.43 1.15 8.34
CA LYS A 184 -13.35 2.49 7.74
C LYS A 184 -12.41 2.51 6.52
N GLU A 185 -11.26 1.87 6.64
CA GLU A 185 -10.22 1.76 5.62
C GLU A 185 -10.72 1.10 4.32
N CYS A 186 -11.67 0.17 4.42
CA CYS A 186 -12.29 -0.48 3.26
C CYS A 186 -13.38 0.36 2.58
N ASN A 187 -13.88 1.42 3.23
CA ASN A 187 -15.04 2.18 2.77
C ASN A 187 -14.69 3.60 2.30
N ARG A 188 -13.55 4.16 2.73
CA ARG A 188 -13.21 5.58 2.49
C ARG A 188 -13.03 5.96 1.01
N ASN A 189 -12.57 5.04 0.17
CA ASN A 189 -12.44 5.28 -1.26
C ASN A 189 -13.77 5.22 -2.03
N LEU A 190 -14.91 4.93 -1.37
CA LEU A 190 -16.21 4.92 -2.04
C LEU A 190 -16.81 6.31 -2.27
N VAL A 191 -16.21 7.34 -1.69
CA VAL A 191 -16.72 8.71 -1.71
C VAL A 191 -15.93 9.55 -2.73
N GLY A 192 -16.64 10.36 -3.52
CA GLY A 192 -16.01 11.25 -4.50
C GLY A 192 -15.75 10.63 -5.88
N PHE A 193 -16.55 9.63 -6.27
CA PHE A 193 -16.67 9.17 -7.65
C PHE A 193 -17.62 10.05 -8.47
#